data_AF-A0A2V9N9G6-F1
#
_entry.id   AF-A0A2V9N9G6-F1
#
_cell.length_a   1.000
_cell.length_b   1.000
_cell.length_c   1.000
_cell.angle_alpha   90.00
_cell.angle_beta   90.00
_cell.angle_gamma   90.00
#
_symmetry.space_group_name_H-M   'P 1'
#
loop_
_entity.id
_entity.type
_entity.pdbx_description
1 polymer ?
#
loop_
_entity_poly.entity_id
_entity_poly.type
_entity_poly.pdbx_seq_one_letter_code
_entity_poly.pdbx_strand_id
1 'polypeptide(L)'
;AVQSTVVVPPEVKLQASNTLNLGNPTAPMPSGPPSNGMGSGGGIGSGSGGGIGVGAGPGVGEGRGGGVGGGVFRIGGGVSAPKAIYAPDPEYSEEARKAKYQGTVVLSLIVGSDGVPRDIKVARSVGLGLDEKAIETVKTWKFDPGTKDGKPVATYATIEVAFHLY
;
A
#
# COMPACT_ATOMS: atom_id res chain seq x y z
N ALA A 1 -78.98 -27.21 -17.68
CA ALA A 1 -77.61 -26.66 -17.59
C ALA A 1 -77.37 -26.26 -16.13
N VAL A 2 -76.40 -26.87 -15.47
CA VAL A 2 -76.07 -26.57 -14.06
C VAL A 2 -74.56 -26.49 -13.89
N GLN A 3 -74.20 -25.62 -12.93
CA GLN A 3 -72.92 -25.45 -12.24
C GLN A 3 -71.88 -24.56 -12.94
N SER A 4 -71.11 -23.71 -12.27
CA SER A 4 -71.13 -23.11 -10.94
C SER A 4 -69.96 -22.13 -11.00
N THR A 5 -70.19 -20.83 -10.79
CA THR A 5 -69.10 -19.86 -10.64
C THR A 5 -68.41 -20.13 -9.31
N VAL A 6 -67.23 -20.76 -9.37
CA VAL A 6 -66.33 -20.87 -8.22
C VAL A 6 -65.27 -19.79 -8.37
N VAL A 7 -65.38 -18.78 -7.51
CA VAL A 7 -64.37 -17.76 -7.25
C VAL A 7 -63.15 -18.46 -6.62
N VAL A 8 -61.98 -18.31 -7.22
CA VAL A 8 -60.70 -18.83 -6.70
C VAL A 8 -59.83 -17.63 -6.26
N PRO A 9 -59.07 -17.71 -5.13
CA PRO A 9 -58.65 -16.55 -4.32
C PRO A 9 -57.50 -15.72 -4.91
N PRO A 10 -57.21 -14.52 -4.36
CA PRO A 10 -56.19 -13.61 -4.89
C PRO A 10 -54.78 -14.19 -4.81
N GLU A 11 -53.97 -13.86 -5.81
CA GLU A 11 -52.58 -14.24 -6.01
C GLU A 11 -51.78 -14.31 -4.70
N VAL A 12 -51.35 -15.52 -4.33
CA VAL A 12 -50.25 -15.72 -3.39
C VAL A 12 -49.00 -15.17 -4.06
N LYS A 13 -48.55 -13.98 -3.62
CA LYS A 13 -47.23 -13.46 -3.98
C LYS A 13 -46.18 -14.40 -3.40
N LEU A 14 -45.70 -15.34 -4.22
CA LEU A 14 -44.52 -16.12 -3.91
C LEU A 14 -43.36 -15.13 -3.72
N GLN A 15 -42.80 -15.11 -2.50
CA GLN A 15 -41.59 -14.37 -2.18
C GLN A 15 -40.53 -14.81 -3.20
N ALA A 16 -40.12 -13.90 -4.09
CA ALA A 16 -39.09 -14.17 -5.07
C ALA A 16 -37.81 -14.58 -4.34
N SER A 17 -37.59 -15.88 -4.25
CA SER A 17 -36.42 -16.45 -3.64
C SER A 17 -35.27 -16.12 -4.57
N ASN A 18 -34.36 -15.27 -4.10
CA ASN A 18 -33.15 -14.82 -4.78
C ASN A 18 -32.22 -16.03 -5.03
N THR A 19 -32.59 -16.87 -5.99
CA THR A 19 -31.82 -18.03 -6.40
C THR A 19 -30.67 -17.53 -7.25
N LEU A 20 -29.44 -17.74 -6.75
CA LEU A 20 -28.23 -17.44 -7.50
C LEU A 20 -28.27 -18.23 -8.81
N ASN A 21 -28.24 -17.50 -9.92
CA ASN A 21 -28.31 -18.03 -11.27
C ASN A 21 -26.94 -18.64 -11.67
N LEU A 22 -26.56 -19.73 -11.01
CA LEU A 22 -25.35 -20.48 -11.30
C LEU A 22 -25.58 -21.30 -12.59
N GLY A 23 -24.95 -20.89 -13.69
CA GLY A 23 -24.96 -21.65 -14.95
C GLY A 23 -24.99 -20.82 -16.23
N ASN A 24 -25.12 -19.50 -16.15
CA ASN A 24 -25.07 -18.63 -17.33
C ASN A 24 -23.64 -18.07 -17.55
N PRO A 25 -22.94 -18.40 -18.64
CA PRO A 25 -21.59 -17.89 -18.93
C PRO A 25 -21.53 -16.38 -19.20
N THR A 26 -22.67 -15.73 -19.44
CA THR A 26 -22.81 -14.27 -19.56
C THR A 26 -23.49 -13.63 -18.34
N ALA A 27 -23.78 -14.37 -17.27
CA ALA A 27 -24.21 -13.74 -16.02
C ALA A 27 -23.08 -12.85 -15.49
N PRO A 28 -23.38 -11.63 -14.99
CA PRO A 28 -22.42 -10.88 -14.21
C PRO A 28 -22.02 -11.77 -13.04
N MET A 29 -20.76 -12.22 -13.02
CA MET A 29 -20.28 -13.08 -11.96
C MET A 29 -20.59 -12.42 -10.61
N PRO A 30 -21.21 -13.13 -9.65
CA PRO A 30 -21.36 -12.60 -8.31
C PRO A 30 -19.95 -12.26 -7.83
N SER A 31 -19.79 -11.00 -7.42
CA SER A 31 -18.54 -10.37 -7.04
C SER A 31 -17.88 -11.08 -5.87
N GLY A 32 -17.13 -12.15 -6.14
CA GLY A 32 -16.36 -12.93 -5.17
C GLY A 32 -17.18 -13.48 -3.99
N PRO A 33 -16.56 -14.24 -3.08
CA PRO A 33 -17.19 -14.52 -1.79
C PRO A 33 -17.50 -13.17 -1.09
N PRO A 34 -18.70 -13.01 -0.49
CA PRO A 34 -19.03 -11.80 0.23
C PRO A 34 -17.98 -11.51 1.31
N SER A 35 -17.56 -10.25 1.35
CA SER A 35 -16.70 -9.71 2.41
C SER A 35 -17.36 -9.90 3.77
N ASN A 36 -16.58 -10.24 4.80
CA ASN A 36 -17.06 -10.24 6.19
C ASN A 36 -16.96 -8.84 6.84
N GLY A 37 -16.66 -7.80 6.05
CA GLY A 37 -16.66 -6.40 6.44
C GLY A 37 -17.93 -5.69 6.00
N MET A 38 -18.23 -4.56 6.64
CA MET A 38 -19.35 -3.66 6.26
C MET A 38 -19.15 -3.01 4.88
N GLY A 39 -17.91 -3.05 4.36
CA GLY A 39 -17.50 -2.48 3.09
C GLY A 39 -17.80 -3.33 1.84
N SER A 40 -17.23 -2.95 0.70
CA SER A 40 -17.40 -3.65 -0.59
C SER A 40 -16.06 -4.21 -1.09
N GLY A 41 -16.03 -5.33 -1.83
CA GLY A 41 -14.82 -5.80 -2.54
C GLY A 41 -13.98 -6.89 -1.87
N GLY A 42 -14.56 -7.65 -0.93
CA GLY A 42 -13.93 -8.86 -0.36
C GLY A 42 -13.01 -8.65 0.85
N GLY A 43 -12.80 -7.40 1.29
CA GLY A 43 -11.95 -7.05 2.43
C GLY A 43 -12.56 -7.30 3.82
N ILE A 44 -11.94 -6.77 4.87
CA ILE A 44 -12.46 -6.76 6.26
C ILE A 44 -12.45 -5.31 6.75
N GLY A 45 -13.60 -4.77 7.15
CA GLY A 45 -13.77 -3.36 7.51
C GLY A 45 -14.82 -2.64 6.65
N SER A 46 -14.96 -1.33 6.84
CA SER A 46 -15.98 -0.51 6.15
C SER A 46 -15.53 0.07 4.81
N GLY A 47 -14.32 -0.28 4.35
CA GLY A 47 -13.69 0.23 3.14
C GLY A 47 -14.16 -0.40 1.82
N SER A 48 -13.56 -0.01 0.70
CA SER A 48 -13.89 -0.52 -0.64
C SER A 48 -12.68 -1.18 -1.33
N GLY A 49 -12.60 -2.50 -1.32
CA GLY A 49 -11.55 -3.32 -1.92
C GLY A 49 -11.29 -4.61 -1.15
N GLY A 50 -10.23 -5.33 -1.52
CA GLY A 50 -9.82 -6.56 -0.85
C GLY A 50 -9.00 -6.35 0.43
N GLY A 51 -8.96 -5.13 0.97
CA GLY A 51 -8.10 -4.71 2.08
C GLY A 51 -8.71 -4.86 3.48
N ILE A 52 -7.93 -4.54 4.52
CA ILE A 52 -8.34 -4.61 5.92
C ILE A 52 -8.49 -3.19 6.50
N GLY A 53 -9.65 -2.55 6.49
CA GLY A 53 -9.83 -1.23 7.11
C GLY A 53 -10.99 -0.42 6.54
N VAL A 54 -10.96 0.90 6.80
CA VAL A 54 -11.93 1.88 6.28
C VAL A 54 -11.53 2.47 4.92
N GLY A 55 -10.35 2.08 4.40
CA GLY A 55 -9.80 2.58 3.14
C GLY A 55 -10.34 1.92 1.86
N ALA A 56 -10.00 2.46 0.70
CA ALA A 56 -10.39 1.93 -0.60
C ALA A 56 -9.22 1.25 -1.32
N GLY A 57 -9.11 -0.08 -1.29
CA GLY A 57 -8.11 -0.85 -2.02
C GLY A 57 -7.70 -2.13 -1.29
N PRO A 58 -6.66 -2.83 -1.75
CA PRO A 58 -6.15 -4.07 -1.12
C PRO A 58 -5.29 -3.83 0.14
N GLY A 59 -5.23 -2.60 0.66
CA GLY A 59 -4.39 -2.24 1.82
C GLY A 59 -5.04 -2.49 3.18
N VAL A 60 -4.24 -2.44 4.24
CA VAL A 60 -4.67 -2.40 5.63
C VAL A 60 -4.83 -0.91 6.04
N GLY A 61 -5.79 -0.56 6.91
CA GLY A 61 -5.97 0.79 7.47
C GLY A 61 -6.76 1.80 6.62
N GLU A 62 -6.69 3.07 7.01
CA GLU A 62 -7.31 4.21 6.32
C GLU A 62 -6.44 4.68 5.14
N GLY A 63 -7.00 4.77 3.93
CA GLY A 63 -6.28 5.23 2.73
C GLY A 63 -6.90 4.74 1.43
N ARG A 64 -6.25 4.99 0.28
CA ARG A 64 -6.70 4.49 -1.04
C ARG A 64 -5.57 3.76 -1.78
N GLY A 65 -5.75 2.47 -2.05
CA GLY A 65 -4.80 1.58 -2.73
C GLY A 65 -4.29 0.46 -1.81
N GLY A 66 -3.16 -0.14 -2.18
CA GLY A 66 -2.40 -1.03 -1.29
C GLY A 66 -1.53 -0.23 -0.31
N GLY A 67 -1.46 -0.64 0.95
CA GLY A 67 -0.74 0.07 2.02
C GLY A 67 -1.11 -0.44 3.41
N VAL A 68 -0.66 0.20 4.49
CA VAL A 68 -1.00 -0.15 5.90
C VAL A 68 -1.72 1.01 6.62
N GLY A 69 -2.25 1.96 5.86
CA GLY A 69 -2.90 3.15 6.37
C GLY A 69 -1.90 4.15 6.94
N GLY A 70 -2.26 5.43 6.94
CA GLY A 70 -1.36 6.53 7.34
C GLY A 70 -0.77 7.34 6.18
N GLY A 71 -1.33 7.23 4.97
CA GLY A 71 -1.01 8.12 3.84
C GLY A 71 0.29 7.81 3.08
N VAL A 72 0.95 6.70 3.38
CA VAL A 72 2.19 6.27 2.70
C VAL A 72 1.85 5.31 1.56
N PHE A 73 2.19 5.71 0.33
CA PHE A 73 2.04 4.92 -0.88
C PHE A 73 3.26 4.02 -1.09
N ARG A 74 3.03 2.83 -1.64
CA ARG A 74 4.11 1.96 -2.14
C ARG A 74 4.28 2.20 -3.64
N ILE A 75 5.52 2.12 -4.10
CA ILE A 75 5.88 2.26 -5.52
C ILE A 75 5.15 1.18 -6.32
N GLY A 76 4.49 1.57 -7.43
CA GLY A 76 3.68 0.68 -8.26
C GLY A 76 2.21 1.11 -8.37
N GLY A 77 1.47 0.56 -9.34
CA GLY A 77 0.04 0.85 -9.52
C GLY A 77 -0.29 2.32 -9.83
N GLY A 78 0.58 3.01 -10.58
CA GLY A 78 0.45 4.44 -10.91
C GLY A 78 1.16 5.40 -9.96
N VAL A 79 1.90 4.87 -8.97
CA VAL A 79 2.77 5.66 -8.08
C VAL A 79 4.21 5.61 -8.58
N SER A 80 4.80 6.77 -8.88
CA SER A 80 6.21 6.88 -9.28
C SER A 80 7.15 6.70 -8.08
N ALA A 81 8.33 6.12 -8.34
CA ALA A 81 9.37 6.04 -7.32
C ALA A 81 9.94 7.43 -7.02
N PRO A 82 10.25 7.75 -5.75
CA PRO A 82 10.97 8.96 -5.43
C PRO A 82 12.40 8.88 -5.96
N LYS A 83 12.96 10.00 -6.39
CA LYS A 83 14.32 10.09 -6.95
C LYS A 83 15.19 10.95 -6.07
N ALA A 84 16.38 10.48 -5.67
CA ALA A 84 17.31 11.33 -4.95
C ALA A 84 17.82 12.45 -5.87
N ILE A 85 17.56 13.71 -5.51
CA ILE A 85 18.06 14.91 -6.23
C ILE A 85 19.39 15.35 -5.61
N TYR A 86 19.49 15.24 -4.28
CA TYR A 86 20.68 15.58 -3.53
C TYR A 86 21.02 14.42 -2.61
N ALA A 87 22.10 13.72 -2.94
CA ALA A 87 22.62 12.56 -2.21
C ALA A 87 24.14 12.69 -2.05
N PRO A 88 24.62 13.56 -1.15
CA PRO A 88 26.03 13.59 -0.78
C PRO A 88 26.46 12.24 -0.20
N ASP A 89 27.70 11.85 -0.49
CA ASP A 89 28.31 10.67 0.09
C ASP A 89 28.35 10.77 1.62
N PRO A 90 28.09 9.67 2.34
CA PRO A 90 28.11 9.66 3.80
C PRO A 90 29.54 9.82 4.34
N GLU A 91 29.66 10.47 5.50
CA GLU A 91 30.94 10.51 6.20
C GLU A 91 31.31 9.14 6.77
N TYR A 92 32.58 8.79 6.63
CA TYR A 92 33.13 7.58 7.23
C TYR A 92 33.30 7.73 8.73
N SER A 93 32.92 6.71 9.50
CA SER A 93 33.28 6.64 10.91
C SER A 93 34.80 6.44 11.06
N GLU A 94 35.38 7.01 12.12
CA GLU A 94 36.80 6.82 12.46
C GLU A 94 37.16 5.33 12.59
N GLU A 95 36.24 4.53 13.15
CA GLU A 95 36.41 3.09 13.35
C GLU A 95 36.44 2.33 12.02
N ALA A 96 35.50 2.61 11.11
CA ALA A 96 35.48 2.00 9.78
C ALA A 96 36.70 2.43 8.94
N ARG A 97 37.17 3.67 9.09
CA ARG A 97 38.37 4.17 8.42
C ARG A 97 39.63 3.46 8.91
N LYS A 98 39.77 3.25 10.22
CA LYS A 98 40.88 2.48 10.82
C LYS A 98 40.84 1.01 10.40
N ALA A 99 39.65 0.43 10.33
CA ALA A 99 39.44 -0.96 9.90
C ALA A 99 39.52 -1.16 8.38
N LYS A 100 39.65 -0.08 7.59
CA LYS A 100 39.55 -0.08 6.12
C LYS A 100 38.31 -0.79 5.59
N TYR A 101 37.22 -0.68 6.32
CA TYR A 101 36.02 -1.47 6.05
C TYR A 101 35.16 -0.80 4.97
N GLN A 102 34.70 -1.60 4.02
CA GLN A 102 33.83 -1.18 2.92
C GLN A 102 32.54 -2.00 2.99
N GLY A 103 31.41 -1.38 2.65
CA GLY A 103 30.14 -2.08 2.63
C GLY A 103 28.96 -1.19 2.29
N THR A 104 27.79 -1.81 2.17
CA THR A 104 26.56 -1.14 1.73
C THR A 104 25.50 -1.24 2.81
N VAL A 105 25.15 -0.10 3.39
CA VAL A 105 24.06 0.02 4.38
C VAL A 105 22.75 0.20 3.62
N VAL A 106 21.76 -0.61 3.94
CA VAL A 106 20.42 -0.48 3.32
C VAL A 106 19.50 0.20 4.32
N LEU A 107 18.95 1.35 3.92
CA LEU A 107 18.03 2.14 4.72
C LEU A 107 16.64 2.14 4.06
N SER A 108 15.62 1.92 4.87
CA SER A 108 14.23 2.13 4.50
C SER A 108 13.73 3.44 5.10
N LEU A 109 13.05 4.25 4.29
CA LEU A 109 12.54 5.54 4.72
C LEU A 109 11.26 5.90 3.96
N ILE A 110 10.53 6.89 4.47
CA ILE A 110 9.35 7.46 3.81
C ILE A 110 9.75 8.82 3.26
N VAL A 111 9.72 8.98 1.94
CA VAL A 111 9.87 10.29 1.30
C VAL A 111 8.51 10.98 1.39
N GLY A 112 8.42 12.07 2.14
CA GLY A 112 7.21 12.88 2.21
C GLY A 112 6.87 13.54 0.87
N SER A 113 5.65 14.08 0.73
CA SER A 113 5.23 14.83 -0.47
C SER A 113 6.04 16.13 -0.68
N ASP A 114 6.76 16.57 0.34
CA ASP A 114 7.72 17.69 0.36
C ASP A 114 9.14 17.28 -0.08
N GLY A 115 9.37 15.99 -0.35
CA GLY A 115 10.69 15.48 -0.73
C GLY A 115 11.64 15.27 0.46
N VAL A 116 11.14 15.41 1.69
CA VAL A 116 11.92 15.25 2.92
C VAL A 116 11.80 13.79 3.41
N PRO A 117 12.93 13.12 3.70
CA PRO A 117 12.92 11.78 4.25
C PRO A 117 12.44 11.77 5.71
N ARG A 118 11.54 10.84 6.04
CA ARG A 118 10.92 10.63 7.36
C ARG A 118 10.94 9.15 7.70
N ASP A 119 10.78 8.81 8.99
CA ASP A 119 10.74 7.41 9.49
C ASP A 119 11.90 6.53 8.96
N ILE A 120 13.14 7.04 9.06
CA ILE A 120 14.33 6.35 8.58
C ILE A 120 14.63 5.15 9.50
N LYS A 121 14.74 3.97 8.91
CA LYS A 121 15.01 2.69 9.57
C LYS A 121 16.11 1.93 8.84
N VAL A 122 17.01 1.32 9.59
CA VAL A 122 18.07 0.46 9.04
C VAL A 122 17.46 -0.89 8.68
N ALA A 123 17.44 -1.21 7.40
CA ALA A 123 17.00 -2.51 6.90
C ALA A 123 18.15 -3.53 6.89
N ARG A 124 19.37 -3.06 6.58
CA ARG A 124 20.60 -3.86 6.68
C ARG A 124 21.71 -3.01 7.29
N SER A 125 22.12 -3.39 8.49
CA SER A 125 23.28 -2.82 9.18
C SER A 125 24.56 -3.49 8.68
N VAL A 126 25.62 -2.70 8.61
CA VAL A 126 26.97 -3.14 8.22
C VAL A 126 27.94 -3.07 9.42
N GLY A 127 27.57 -2.34 10.48
CA GLY A 127 28.34 -2.20 11.72
C GLY A 127 29.43 -1.13 11.65
N LEU A 128 30.31 -1.13 12.65
CA LEU A 128 31.46 -0.20 12.78
C LEU A 128 31.07 1.29 12.79
N GLY A 129 29.89 1.65 13.29
CA GLY A 129 29.40 3.03 13.35
C GLY A 129 29.02 3.65 11.99
N LEU A 130 29.04 2.86 10.90
CA LEU A 130 28.60 3.34 9.57
C LEU A 130 27.10 3.56 9.49
N ASP A 131 26.32 2.80 10.28
CA ASP A 131 24.86 2.88 10.28
C ASP A 131 24.36 4.25 10.74
N GLU A 132 24.96 4.78 11.82
CA GLU A 132 24.64 6.10 12.37
C GLU A 132 25.00 7.20 11.38
N LYS A 133 26.20 7.12 10.77
CA LYS A 133 26.63 8.07 9.75
C LYS A 133 25.72 8.05 8.53
N ALA A 134 25.30 6.86 8.08
CA ALA A 134 24.35 6.73 6.98
C ALA A 134 23.01 7.41 7.33
N ILE A 135 22.50 7.23 8.54
CA ILE A 135 21.26 7.90 8.99
C ILE A 135 21.42 9.42 9.01
N GLU A 136 22.53 9.93 9.56
CA GLU A 136 22.81 11.37 9.63
C GLU A 136 22.86 12.00 8.23
N THR A 137 23.58 11.38 7.30
CA THR A 137 23.68 11.86 5.92
C THR A 137 22.33 11.82 5.23
N VAL A 138 21.59 10.72 5.33
CA VAL A 138 20.29 10.56 4.67
C VAL A 138 19.25 11.56 5.18
N LYS A 139 19.33 12.02 6.44
CA LYS A 139 18.47 13.11 6.94
C LYS A 139 18.69 14.43 6.19
N THR A 140 19.88 14.65 5.65
CA THR A 140 20.21 15.87 4.87
C THR A 140 19.91 15.73 3.38
N TRP A 141 19.61 14.52 2.91
CA TRP A 141 19.31 14.26 1.51
C TRP A 141 17.98 14.90 1.11
N LYS A 142 17.89 15.28 -0.17
CA LYS A 142 16.64 15.74 -0.76
C LYS A 142 16.21 14.79 -1.87
N PHE A 143 14.94 14.45 -1.84
CA PHE A 143 14.31 13.57 -2.80
C PHE A 143 13.24 14.31 -3.58
N ASP A 144 13.09 13.94 -4.84
CA ASP A 144 11.89 14.18 -5.61
C ASP A 144 10.80 13.23 -5.08
N PRO A 145 9.66 13.74 -4.58
CA PRO A 145 8.62 12.90 -4.01
C PRO A 145 8.01 11.98 -5.08
N GLY A 146 7.55 10.81 -4.65
CA GLY A 146 6.73 9.96 -5.51
C GLY A 146 5.46 10.70 -5.91
N THR A 147 5.01 10.51 -7.14
CA THR A 147 3.79 11.11 -7.65
C THR A 147 2.76 10.04 -7.94
N LYS A 148 1.50 10.31 -7.60
CA LYS A 148 0.36 9.48 -7.95
C LYS A 148 -0.67 10.37 -8.65
N ASP A 149 -1.04 10.02 -9.88
CA ASP A 149 -1.98 10.81 -10.69
C ASP A 149 -1.57 12.30 -10.79
N GLY A 150 -0.27 12.56 -10.88
CA GLY A 150 0.31 13.92 -10.96
C GLY A 150 0.36 14.68 -9.62
N LYS A 151 -0.05 14.07 -8.50
CA LYS A 151 0.02 14.67 -7.16
C LYS A 151 1.19 14.08 -6.37
N PRO A 152 2.02 14.90 -5.68
CA PRO A 152 3.07 14.39 -4.82
C PRO A 152 2.46 13.68 -3.62
N VAL A 153 2.93 12.48 -3.34
CA VAL A 153 2.44 11.63 -2.26
C VAL A 153 3.60 11.07 -1.45
N ALA A 154 3.37 10.90 -0.14
CA ALA A 154 4.37 10.27 0.72
C ALA A 154 4.60 8.82 0.25
N THR A 155 5.83 8.47 -0.10
CA THR A 155 6.15 7.19 -0.72
C THR A 155 7.24 6.46 0.04
N TYR A 156 7.06 5.16 0.26
CA TYR A 156 8.09 4.32 0.87
C TYR A 156 9.23 4.08 -0.12
N ALA A 157 10.45 4.32 0.33
CA ALA A 157 11.67 4.15 -0.45
C ALA A 157 12.69 3.29 0.33
N THR A 158 13.46 2.51 -0.42
CA THR A 158 14.63 1.80 0.09
C THR A 158 15.84 2.33 -0.66
N ILE A 159 16.83 2.81 0.08
CA ILE A 159 18.07 3.35 -0.47
C ILE A 159 19.25 2.51 0.01
N GLU A 160 20.24 2.39 -0.88
CA GLU A 160 21.48 1.70 -0.61
C GLU A 160 22.59 2.73 -0.55
N VAL A 161 23.25 2.81 0.59
CA VAL A 161 24.34 3.74 0.86
C VAL A 161 25.64 2.95 0.84
N ALA A 162 26.43 3.11 -0.22
CA ALA A 162 27.68 2.39 -0.40
C ALA A 162 28.87 3.22 0.11
N PHE A 163 29.59 2.67 1.06
CA PHE A 163 30.79 3.26 1.63
C PHE A 163 32.02 2.76 0.85
N HIS A 164 32.70 3.68 0.17
CA HIS A 164 33.95 3.42 -0.54
C HIS A 164 35.12 4.19 0.10
N LEU A 165 36.18 3.46 0.44
CA LEU A 165 37.42 4.02 0.97
C LEU A 165 38.42 4.19 -0.17
N TYR A 166 38.85 5.43 -0.42
CA TYR A 166 39.91 5.79 -1.38
C TYR A 166 41.28 5.85 -0.70
#